data_AF-A0A0F3IG84-F1
#
_entry.id   AF-A0A0F3IG84-F1
#
_cell.length_a   1.000
_cell.length_b   1.000
_cell.length_c   1.000
_cell.angle_alpha   90.00
_cell.angle_beta   90.00
_cell.angle_gamma   90.00
#
_symmetry.space_group_name_H-M   'P 1'
#
loop_
_entity.id
_entity.type
_entity.pdbx_description
1 polymer ?
#
loop_
_entity_poly.entity_id
_entity_poly.type
_entity_poly.pdbx_seq_one_letter_code
_entity_poly.pdbx_strand_id
1 'polypeptide(L)'
;MVLLLAILSACALGFIIAPLFGNASLYKLLNKITLVLLMLSLFPAMHALKATPAALGFGSRAVIAKQIRLGFTFGVVSLTPVMLVLYGLGVSVIDTSQPWTLSWLGEKAAAAFGSGLLIACLEEPLFRGVLLLSLMRQWSKTTAIVVSAMYYAGLHFLTTKTHIPASDMTWTHALQLMTEAWLNLINPDVSTALLALFVVGIALAVIRTSGPYHLGISIGCHAGWVFMIKLNKAFCNTDFQSNYAFLVNSYDGVIGWLVAIWLMLGLGIYLYRKRLPT
;
A
#
# COMPACT_ATOMS: atom_id res chain seq x y z
N MET A 1 -2.21 -3.97 21.35
CA MET A 1 -2.93 -5.27 21.35
C MET A 1 -4.29 -5.19 20.67
N VAL A 2 -5.23 -4.35 21.10
CA VAL A 2 -6.62 -4.33 20.55
C VAL A 2 -6.70 -4.10 19.03
N LEU A 3 -5.97 -3.12 18.49
CA LEU A 3 -5.97 -2.85 17.05
C LEU A 3 -5.31 -3.97 16.23
N LEU A 4 -4.29 -4.61 16.80
CA LEU A 4 -3.63 -5.75 16.19
C LEU A 4 -4.58 -6.94 16.10
N LEU A 5 -5.25 -7.23 17.21
CA LEU A 5 -6.29 -8.25 17.27
C LEU A 5 -7.41 -7.91 16.28
N ALA A 6 -7.85 -6.66 16.17
CA ALA A 6 -8.88 -6.28 15.21
C ALA A 6 -8.46 -6.49 13.75
N ILE A 7 -7.21 -6.18 13.39
CA ILE A 7 -6.65 -6.42 12.05
C ILE A 7 -6.53 -7.93 11.76
N LEU A 8 -6.00 -8.69 12.72
CA LEU A 8 -5.82 -10.14 12.59
C LEU A 8 -7.17 -10.88 12.59
N SER A 9 -8.11 -10.43 13.41
CA SER A 9 -9.49 -10.92 13.46
C SER A 9 -10.27 -10.55 12.21
N ALA A 10 -10.06 -9.37 11.61
CA ALA A 10 -10.65 -9.00 10.33
C ALA A 10 -10.18 -9.93 9.21
N CYS A 11 -8.88 -10.26 9.17
CA CYS A 11 -8.36 -11.26 8.25
C CYS A 11 -8.97 -12.64 8.50
N ALA A 12 -8.97 -13.11 9.75
CA ALA A 12 -9.54 -14.42 10.12
C ALA A 12 -11.04 -14.50 9.81
N LEU A 13 -11.83 -13.48 10.18
CA LEU A 13 -13.26 -13.40 9.88
C LEU A 13 -13.52 -13.33 8.37
N GLY A 14 -12.67 -12.66 7.60
CA GLY A 14 -12.71 -12.70 6.14
C GLY A 14 -12.67 -14.13 5.62
N PHE A 15 -11.69 -14.93 6.09
CA PHE A 15 -11.56 -16.35 5.76
C PHE A 15 -12.76 -17.20 6.19
N ILE A 16 -13.39 -16.86 7.32
CA ILE A 16 -14.55 -17.59 7.86
C ILE A 16 -15.85 -17.28 7.10
N ILE A 17 -16.06 -16.02 6.71
CA ILE A 17 -17.34 -15.55 6.14
C ILE A 17 -17.34 -15.69 4.62
N ALA A 18 -16.18 -15.65 3.95
CA ALA A 18 -16.10 -15.76 2.48
C ALA A 18 -16.82 -16.98 1.86
N PRO A 19 -16.86 -18.19 2.50
CA PRO A 19 -17.63 -19.32 1.98
C PRO A 19 -19.15 -19.08 1.91
N LEU A 20 -19.69 -18.13 2.69
CA LEU A 20 -21.14 -17.83 2.74
C LEU A 20 -21.66 -17.10 1.49
N PHE A 21 -20.77 -16.64 0.60
CA PHE A 21 -21.11 -15.76 -0.53
C PHE A 21 -20.99 -16.45 -1.92
N GLY A 22 -20.86 -17.79 -1.97
CA GLY A 22 -21.03 -18.57 -3.20
C GLY A 22 -19.97 -18.35 -4.31
N ASN A 23 -20.38 -18.47 -5.59
CA ASN A 23 -19.55 -18.59 -6.81
C ASN A 23 -18.65 -17.40 -7.19
N ALA A 24 -18.58 -16.34 -6.39
CA ALA A 24 -17.53 -15.34 -6.59
C ALA A 24 -16.17 -15.99 -6.30
N SER A 25 -15.13 -15.71 -7.12
CA SER A 25 -13.78 -16.21 -6.81
C SER A 25 -13.44 -15.79 -5.39
N LEU A 26 -13.35 -16.75 -4.48
CA LEU A 26 -13.19 -16.55 -3.04
C LEU A 26 -12.06 -15.56 -2.76
N TYR A 27 -10.97 -15.65 -3.55
CA TYR A 27 -9.85 -14.72 -3.54
C TYR A 27 -10.24 -13.23 -3.70
N LYS A 28 -11.03 -12.88 -4.73
CA LYS A 28 -11.48 -11.50 -4.96
C LYS A 28 -12.45 -11.02 -3.88
N LEU A 29 -13.24 -11.94 -3.32
CA LEU A 29 -14.18 -11.64 -2.26
C LEU A 29 -13.47 -11.45 -0.91
N LEU A 30 -12.51 -12.31 -0.58
CA LEU A 30 -11.66 -12.23 0.61
C LEU A 30 -10.93 -10.88 0.68
N ASN A 31 -10.30 -10.46 -0.41
CA ASN A 31 -9.62 -9.16 -0.45
C ASN A 31 -10.58 -7.98 -0.21
N LYS A 32 -11.83 -8.07 -0.68
CA LYS A 32 -12.85 -7.03 -0.45
C LYS A 32 -13.41 -7.07 0.97
N ILE A 33 -13.72 -8.26 1.50
CA ILE A 33 -14.25 -8.43 2.86
C ILE A 33 -13.19 -8.02 3.89
N THR A 34 -11.95 -8.48 3.72
CA THR A 34 -10.84 -8.11 4.60
C THR A 34 -10.65 -6.60 4.60
N LEU A 35 -10.65 -5.93 3.44
CA LEU A 35 -10.57 -4.47 3.36
C LEU A 35 -11.75 -3.78 4.08
N VAL A 36 -12.98 -4.26 3.88
CA VAL A 36 -14.17 -3.71 4.56
C VAL A 36 -14.09 -3.92 6.07
N LEU A 37 -13.69 -5.09 6.54
CA LEU A 37 -13.53 -5.38 7.96
C LEU A 37 -12.41 -4.54 8.59
N LEU A 38 -11.30 -4.35 7.87
CA LEU A 38 -10.23 -3.42 8.26
C LEU A 38 -10.75 -1.99 8.37
N MET A 39 -11.58 -1.53 7.42
CA MET A 39 -12.22 -0.22 7.52
C MET A 39 -13.17 -0.13 8.71
N LEU A 40 -14.02 -1.13 8.94
CA LEU A 40 -14.95 -1.15 10.06
C LEU A 40 -14.22 -1.18 11.41
N SER A 41 -13.04 -1.81 11.48
CA SER A 41 -12.20 -1.82 12.67
C SER A 41 -11.69 -0.43 13.09
N LEU A 42 -11.71 0.55 12.19
CA LEU A 42 -11.31 1.94 12.48
C LEU A 42 -12.19 2.58 13.54
N PHE A 43 -13.51 2.40 13.47
CA PHE A 43 -14.46 3.06 14.36
C PHE A 43 -14.26 2.66 15.84
N PRO A 44 -14.24 1.36 16.22
CA PRO A 44 -13.99 0.97 17.60
C PRO A 44 -12.57 1.32 18.05
N ALA A 45 -11.57 1.24 17.15
CA ALA A 45 -10.21 1.63 17.48
C ALA A 45 -10.09 3.14 17.76
N MET A 46 -10.72 3.99 16.96
CA MET A 46 -10.77 5.44 17.18
C MET A 46 -11.46 5.78 18.50
N HIS A 47 -12.57 5.10 18.80
CA HIS A 47 -13.29 5.28 20.06
C HIS A 47 -12.42 4.88 21.27
N ALA A 48 -11.82 3.69 21.23
CA ALA A 48 -10.91 3.21 22.29
C ALA A 48 -9.70 4.14 22.47
N LEU A 49 -9.19 4.71 21.39
CA LEU A 49 -8.09 5.69 21.43
C LEU A 49 -8.55 7.11 21.80
N LYS A 50 -9.85 7.40 21.91
CA LYS A 50 -10.34 8.78 22.06
C LYS A 50 -9.68 9.74 21.04
N ALA A 51 -9.47 9.25 19.82
CA ALA A 51 -8.68 9.95 18.82
C ALA A 51 -9.52 11.05 18.14
N THR A 52 -9.04 12.28 18.15
CA THR A 52 -9.65 13.37 17.37
C THR A 52 -9.15 13.32 15.91
N PRO A 53 -9.91 13.85 14.93
CA PRO A 53 -9.42 13.95 13.54
C PRO A 53 -8.07 14.65 13.43
N ALA A 54 -7.87 15.72 14.24
CA ALA A 54 -6.59 16.42 14.33
C ALA A 54 -5.45 15.50 14.82
N ALA A 55 -5.70 14.66 15.83
CA ALA A 55 -4.70 13.70 16.31
C ALA A 55 -4.36 12.64 15.24
N LEU A 56 -5.33 12.24 14.43
CA LEU A 56 -5.10 11.36 13.27
C LEU A 56 -4.34 12.06 12.13
N GLY A 57 -4.28 13.39 12.15
CA GLY A 57 -3.53 14.20 11.19
C GLY A 57 -4.39 14.85 10.12
N PHE A 58 -5.71 14.86 10.30
CA PHE A 58 -6.63 15.59 9.46
C PHE A 58 -6.66 17.07 9.85
N GLY A 59 -6.54 17.95 8.84
CA GLY A 59 -6.83 19.38 8.99
C GLY A 59 -8.28 19.71 8.65
N SER A 60 -8.58 20.98 8.39
CA SER A 60 -9.86 21.38 7.78
C SER A 60 -10.01 20.80 6.37
N ARG A 61 -11.24 20.76 5.85
CA ARG A 61 -11.51 20.22 4.49
C ARG A 61 -10.64 20.88 3.41
N ALA A 62 -10.50 22.20 3.46
CA ALA A 62 -9.66 22.96 2.52
C ALA A 62 -8.16 22.59 2.65
N VAL A 63 -7.66 22.41 3.87
CA VAL A 63 -6.29 21.97 4.12
C VAL A 63 -6.09 20.55 3.58
N ILE A 64 -6.99 19.62 3.89
CA ILE A 64 -6.90 18.23 3.40
C ILE A 64 -6.85 18.21 1.87
N ALA A 65 -7.75 18.92 1.19
CA ALA A 65 -7.78 18.98 -0.27
C ALA A 65 -6.48 19.55 -0.86
N LYS A 66 -5.91 20.59 -0.24
CA LYS A 66 -4.60 21.12 -0.64
C LYS A 66 -3.49 20.08 -0.43
N GLN A 67 -3.47 19.42 0.72
CA GLN A 67 -2.44 18.43 1.05
C GLN A 67 -2.52 17.18 0.16
N ILE A 68 -3.72 16.72 -0.19
CA ILE A 68 -3.91 15.61 -1.14
C ILE A 68 -3.35 15.99 -2.51
N ARG A 69 -3.65 17.19 -3.03
CA ARG A 69 -3.09 17.65 -4.31
C ARG A 69 -1.57 17.76 -4.28
N LEU A 70 -1.02 18.33 -3.21
CA LEU A 70 0.44 18.44 -3.03
C LEU A 70 1.09 17.06 -2.93
N GLY A 71 0.53 16.18 -2.10
CA GLY A 71 0.99 14.81 -1.94
C GLY A 71 0.92 14.05 -3.26
N PHE A 72 -0.18 14.16 -4.01
CA PHE A 72 -0.34 13.47 -5.29
C PHE A 72 0.71 13.92 -6.30
N THR A 73 0.91 15.24 -6.41
CA THR A 73 1.96 15.81 -7.27
C THR A 73 3.33 15.30 -6.85
N PHE A 74 3.64 15.31 -5.55
CA PHE A 74 4.89 14.77 -5.01
C PHE A 74 5.04 13.27 -5.29
N GLY A 75 3.98 12.48 -5.14
CA GLY A 75 3.97 11.05 -5.42
C GLY A 75 4.29 10.75 -6.89
N VAL A 76 3.60 11.44 -7.81
CA VAL A 76 3.87 11.32 -9.25
C VAL A 76 5.32 11.70 -9.56
N VAL A 77 5.75 12.90 -9.16
CA VAL A 77 7.09 13.44 -9.44
C VAL A 77 8.18 12.54 -8.84
N SER A 78 7.99 12.07 -7.61
CA SER A 78 8.99 11.24 -6.94
C SER A 78 9.14 9.86 -7.56
N LEU A 79 8.10 9.32 -8.20
CA LEU A 79 8.17 7.99 -8.83
C LEU A 79 8.47 8.06 -10.33
N THR A 80 8.34 9.22 -10.99
CA THR A 80 8.72 9.40 -12.41
C THR A 80 10.15 8.92 -12.72
N PRO A 81 11.19 9.26 -11.93
CA PRO A 81 12.56 8.79 -12.21
C PRO A 81 12.68 7.27 -12.23
N VAL A 82 11.99 6.58 -11.31
CA VAL A 82 11.94 5.11 -11.28
C VAL A 82 11.35 4.57 -12.58
N MET A 83 10.21 5.13 -13.03
CA MET A 83 9.55 4.70 -14.26
C MET A 83 10.44 4.91 -15.49
N LEU A 84 11.12 6.05 -15.57
CA LEU A 84 12.06 6.35 -16.65
C LEU A 84 13.25 5.39 -16.68
N VAL A 85 13.80 5.04 -15.52
CA VAL A 85 14.88 4.05 -15.41
C VAL A 85 14.39 2.67 -15.85
N LEU A 86 13.23 2.22 -15.38
CA LEU A 86 12.68 0.92 -15.78
C LEU A 86 12.40 0.84 -17.28
N TYR A 87 11.90 1.91 -17.87
CA TYR A 87 11.70 2.02 -19.32
C TYR A 87 13.04 2.00 -20.07
N GLY A 88 14.00 2.84 -19.66
CA GLY A 88 15.32 2.94 -20.31
C GLY A 88 16.16 1.67 -20.22
N LEU A 89 15.97 0.87 -19.17
CA LEU A 89 16.63 -0.44 -18.99
C LEU A 89 15.87 -1.60 -19.66
N GLY A 90 14.76 -1.32 -20.35
CA GLY A 90 13.94 -2.34 -21.01
C GLY A 90 13.22 -3.27 -20.05
N VAL A 91 13.10 -2.92 -18.76
CA VAL A 91 12.33 -3.71 -17.78
C VAL A 91 10.83 -3.45 -17.95
N SER A 92 10.44 -2.20 -18.21
CA SER A 92 9.07 -1.83 -18.60
C SER A 92 9.04 -1.54 -20.10
N VAL A 93 8.33 -2.37 -20.86
CA VAL A 93 8.25 -2.29 -22.33
C VAL A 93 6.83 -1.90 -22.72
N ILE A 94 6.67 -0.90 -23.59
CA ILE A 94 5.36 -0.45 -24.08
C ILE A 94 4.57 -1.63 -24.65
N ASP A 95 3.34 -1.79 -24.19
CA ASP A 95 2.45 -2.84 -24.68
C ASP A 95 1.83 -2.44 -26.01
N THR A 96 2.44 -2.88 -27.11
CA THR A 96 1.96 -2.57 -28.47
C THR A 96 0.67 -3.29 -28.83
N SER A 97 0.16 -4.19 -28.00
CA SER A 97 -1.12 -4.88 -28.24
C SER A 97 -2.34 -4.06 -27.84
N GLN A 98 -2.15 -2.95 -27.12
CA GLN A 98 -3.25 -2.10 -26.66
C GLN A 98 -3.77 -1.16 -27.76
N PRO A 99 -5.01 -0.62 -27.63
CA PRO A 99 -5.60 0.24 -28.65
C PRO A 99 -4.91 1.61 -28.84
N TRP A 100 -4.24 2.13 -27.81
CA TRP A 100 -3.56 3.45 -27.80
C TRP A 100 -4.41 4.65 -28.27
N THR A 101 -5.73 4.54 -28.21
CA THR A 101 -6.64 5.66 -28.52
C THR A 101 -6.71 6.65 -27.36
N LEU A 102 -7.05 7.91 -27.64
CA LEU A 102 -7.21 8.93 -26.59
C LEU A 102 -8.30 8.55 -25.56
N SER A 103 -9.37 7.89 -26.01
CA SER A 103 -10.43 7.39 -25.13
C SER A 103 -9.93 6.30 -24.18
N TRP A 104 -9.15 5.34 -24.69
CA TRP A 104 -8.55 4.28 -23.89
C TRP A 104 -7.54 4.85 -22.88
N LEU A 105 -6.68 5.78 -23.30
CA LEU A 105 -5.74 6.47 -22.41
C LEU A 105 -6.48 7.20 -21.28
N GLY A 106 -7.54 7.95 -21.61
CA GLY A 106 -8.37 8.64 -20.64
C GLY A 106 -9.05 7.68 -19.65
N GLU A 107 -9.59 6.56 -20.14
CA GLU A 107 -10.22 5.52 -19.31
C GLU A 107 -9.21 4.92 -18.32
N LYS A 108 -8.03 4.49 -18.80
CA LYS A 108 -7.01 3.88 -17.94
C LYS A 108 -6.45 4.87 -16.92
N ALA A 109 -6.22 6.12 -17.32
CA ALA A 109 -5.79 7.16 -16.40
C ALA A 109 -6.85 7.46 -15.33
N ALA A 110 -8.12 7.59 -15.72
CA ALA A 110 -9.22 7.82 -14.78
C ALA A 110 -9.40 6.65 -13.82
N ALA A 111 -9.34 5.41 -14.31
CA ALA A 111 -9.44 4.20 -13.49
C ALA A 111 -8.26 4.06 -12.51
N ALA A 112 -7.04 4.32 -12.98
CA ALA A 112 -5.84 4.33 -12.15
C ALA A 112 -5.92 5.41 -11.06
N PHE A 113 -6.35 6.62 -11.41
CA PHE A 113 -6.48 7.74 -10.47
C PHE A 113 -7.56 7.47 -9.43
N GLY A 114 -8.77 7.09 -9.87
CA GLY A 114 -9.89 6.81 -8.98
C GLY A 114 -9.59 5.67 -8.02
N SER A 115 -9.00 4.58 -8.50
CA SER A 115 -8.62 3.45 -7.63
C SER A 115 -7.46 3.78 -6.70
N GLY A 116 -6.43 4.51 -7.15
CA GLY A 116 -5.32 4.94 -6.30
C GLY A 116 -5.77 5.88 -5.19
N LEU A 117 -6.63 6.86 -5.51
CA LEU A 117 -7.21 7.76 -4.53
C LEU A 117 -8.10 7.03 -3.53
N LEU A 118 -8.93 6.10 -4.01
CA LEU A 118 -9.78 5.28 -3.14
C LEU A 118 -8.93 4.49 -2.15
N ILE A 119 -7.97 3.71 -2.64
CA ILE A 119 -7.07 2.88 -1.80
C ILE A 119 -6.37 3.75 -0.75
N ALA A 120 -5.76 4.87 -1.17
CA ALA A 120 -5.04 5.74 -0.24
C ALA A 120 -5.95 6.39 0.81
N CYS A 121 -7.17 6.79 0.44
CA CYS A 121 -8.17 7.32 1.38
C CYS A 121 -8.65 6.28 2.40
N LEU A 122 -8.52 4.99 2.11
CA LEU A 122 -8.87 3.92 3.04
C LEU A 122 -7.68 3.51 3.91
N GLU A 123 -6.53 3.28 3.27
CA GLU A 123 -5.35 2.74 3.93
C GLU A 123 -4.63 3.77 4.80
N GLU A 124 -4.48 5.01 4.34
CA GLU A 124 -3.69 5.99 5.09
C GLU A 124 -4.33 6.40 6.43
N PRO A 125 -5.65 6.63 6.52
CA PRO A 125 -6.28 6.84 7.83
C PRO A 125 -6.13 5.66 8.78
N LEU A 126 -6.09 4.43 8.26
CA LEU A 126 -5.83 3.23 9.06
C LEU A 126 -4.39 3.16 9.54
N PHE A 127 -3.43 3.17 8.63
CA PHE A 127 -2.02 2.95 8.96
C PHE A 127 -1.36 4.20 9.56
N ARG A 128 -1.49 5.35 8.91
CA ARG A 128 -0.83 6.61 9.29
C ARG A 128 -1.68 7.46 10.22
N GLY A 129 -2.99 7.26 10.24
CA GLY A 129 -3.88 7.81 11.26
C GLY A 129 -3.88 6.95 12.52
N VAL A 130 -4.67 5.88 12.53
CA VAL A 130 -5.03 5.11 13.73
C VAL A 130 -3.87 4.29 14.29
N LEU A 131 -3.25 3.44 13.47
CA LEU A 131 -2.16 2.54 13.91
C LEU A 131 -0.94 3.35 14.38
N LEU A 132 -0.46 4.28 13.55
CA LEU A 132 0.71 5.08 13.89
C LEU A 132 0.46 5.95 15.14
N LEU A 133 -0.70 6.60 15.28
CA LEU A 133 -1.04 7.36 16.49
C LEU A 133 -1.04 6.47 17.74
N SER A 134 -1.64 5.27 17.65
CA SER A 134 -1.70 4.31 18.75
C SER A 134 -0.32 3.88 19.23
N LEU A 135 0.58 3.61 18.28
CA LEU A 135 1.97 3.24 18.56
C LEU A 135 2.77 4.43 19.13
N MET A 136 2.59 5.64 18.59
CA MET A 136 3.28 6.84 19.07
C MET A 136 2.90 7.25 20.49
N ARG A 137 1.77 6.78 21.02
CA ARG A 137 1.37 7.02 22.42
C ARG A 137 2.10 6.12 23.42
N GLN A 138 2.64 5.00 22.95
CA GLN A 138 3.27 3.99 23.81
C GLN A 138 4.78 3.92 23.58
N TRP A 139 5.23 4.18 22.36
CA TRP A 139 6.62 4.02 21.94
C TRP A 139 7.19 5.30 21.34
N SER A 140 8.51 5.33 21.20
CA SER A 140 9.19 6.43 20.50
C SER A 140 8.64 6.61 19.09
N LYS A 141 8.67 7.85 18.58
CA LYS A 141 8.24 8.17 17.23
C LYS A 141 8.90 7.29 16.17
N THR A 142 10.21 7.03 16.29
CA THR A 142 10.96 6.19 15.36
C THR A 142 10.48 4.74 15.40
N THR A 143 10.33 4.17 16.60
CA THR A 143 9.80 2.81 16.78
C THR A 143 8.39 2.68 16.21
N ALA A 144 7.52 3.67 16.46
CA ALA A 144 6.16 3.69 15.94
C ALA A 144 6.14 3.72 14.40
N ILE A 145 7.00 4.53 13.78
CA ILE A 145 7.17 4.59 12.32
C ILE A 145 7.57 3.21 11.78
N VAL A 146 8.66 2.64 12.30
CA VAL A 146 9.20 1.35 11.85
C VAL A 146 8.15 0.24 11.99
N VAL A 147 7.52 0.13 13.16
CA VAL A 147 6.54 -0.94 13.37
C VAL A 147 5.31 -0.74 12.51
N SER A 148 4.77 0.49 12.39
CA SER A 148 3.62 0.76 11.52
C SER A 148 3.91 0.44 10.04
N ALA A 149 5.14 0.71 9.58
CA ALA A 149 5.58 0.39 8.22
C ALA A 149 5.71 -1.12 7.99
N MET A 150 6.18 -1.88 8.99
CA MET A 150 6.24 -3.34 8.92
C MET A 150 4.85 -3.96 8.79
N TYR A 151 3.87 -3.47 9.56
CA TYR A 151 2.47 -3.91 9.41
C TYR A 151 1.92 -3.60 8.02
N TYR A 152 2.13 -2.38 7.54
CA TYR A 152 1.71 -1.98 6.19
C TYR A 152 2.29 -2.92 5.12
N ALA A 153 3.59 -3.18 5.16
CA ALA A 153 4.26 -4.06 4.19
C ALA A 153 3.79 -5.51 4.30
N GLY A 154 3.73 -6.07 5.51
CA GLY A 154 3.33 -7.46 5.74
C GLY A 154 1.91 -7.75 5.23
N LEU A 155 0.96 -6.84 5.46
CA LEU A 155 -0.43 -7.05 5.00
C LEU A 155 -0.55 -7.18 3.48
N HIS A 156 0.37 -6.62 2.69
CA HIS A 156 0.36 -6.80 1.24
C HIS A 156 0.69 -8.23 0.79
N PHE A 157 1.30 -9.02 1.67
CA PHE A 157 1.72 -10.40 1.40
C PHE A 157 1.00 -11.44 2.25
N LEU A 158 0.05 -11.05 3.10
CA LEU A 158 -0.91 -11.96 3.73
C LEU A 158 -1.97 -12.42 2.70
N THR A 159 -1.50 -13.11 1.67
CA THR A 159 -2.30 -13.57 0.54
C THR A 159 -1.96 -15.01 0.21
N THR A 160 -2.92 -15.74 -0.34
CA THR A 160 -2.71 -17.12 -0.82
C THR A 160 -2.57 -17.15 -2.33
N LYS A 161 -1.78 -18.10 -2.84
CA LYS A 161 -1.71 -18.46 -4.25
C LYS A 161 -2.65 -19.63 -4.59
N THR A 162 -2.95 -20.48 -3.60
CA THR A 162 -3.90 -21.58 -3.77
C THR A 162 -5.30 -21.06 -4.08
N HIS A 163 -5.87 -21.56 -5.18
CA HIS A 163 -7.25 -21.29 -5.59
C HIS A 163 -8.11 -22.53 -5.30
N ILE A 164 -9.06 -22.38 -4.37
CA ILE A 164 -10.01 -23.43 -4.02
C ILE A 164 -11.40 -22.97 -4.47
N PRO A 165 -12.12 -23.75 -5.29
CA PRO A 165 -13.50 -23.45 -5.66
C PRO A 165 -14.37 -23.26 -4.42
N ALA A 166 -15.32 -22.32 -4.48
CA ALA A 166 -16.21 -22.04 -3.34
C ALA A 166 -17.06 -23.28 -2.96
N SER A 167 -17.40 -24.12 -3.93
CA SER A 167 -18.14 -25.38 -3.73
C SER A 167 -17.39 -26.41 -2.87
N ASP A 168 -16.05 -26.36 -2.89
CA ASP A 168 -15.19 -27.37 -2.26
C ASP A 168 -14.62 -26.85 -0.93
N MET A 169 -15.10 -25.70 -0.48
CA MET A 169 -14.58 -25.02 0.68
C MET A 169 -14.98 -25.73 1.98
N THR A 170 -13.98 -26.01 2.80
CA THR A 170 -14.15 -26.62 4.12
C THR A 170 -13.36 -25.81 5.16
N TRP A 171 -13.61 -26.05 6.44
CA TRP A 171 -12.86 -25.40 7.51
C TRP A 171 -11.36 -25.71 7.48
N THR A 172 -10.97 -26.91 7.04
CA THR A 172 -9.55 -27.29 6.88
C THR A 172 -8.91 -26.52 5.74
N HIS A 173 -9.61 -26.33 4.63
CA HIS A 173 -9.17 -25.48 3.52
C HIS A 173 -8.99 -24.02 3.96
N ALA A 174 -9.89 -23.49 4.79
CA ALA A 174 -9.74 -22.13 5.33
C ALA A 174 -8.48 -21.99 6.22
N LEU A 175 -8.18 -22.99 7.08
CA LEU A 175 -6.96 -23.01 7.91
C LEU A 175 -5.69 -23.16 7.07
N GLN A 176 -5.74 -23.98 6.01
CA GLN A 176 -4.65 -24.13 5.05
C GLN A 176 -4.35 -22.80 4.35
N LEU A 177 -5.38 -22.13 3.83
CA LEU A 177 -5.27 -20.83 3.19
C LEU A 177 -4.70 -19.77 4.15
N MET A 178 -5.19 -19.73 5.39
CA MET A 178 -4.63 -18.84 6.42
C MET A 178 -3.13 -19.11 6.65
N THR A 179 -2.75 -20.39 6.80
CA THR A 179 -1.35 -20.79 7.02
C THR A 179 -0.46 -20.40 5.84
N GLU A 180 -0.92 -20.63 4.62
CA GLU A 180 -0.21 -20.24 3.40
C GLU A 180 0.02 -18.73 3.33
N ALA A 181 -0.99 -17.92 3.70
CA ALA A 181 -0.84 -16.47 3.74
C ALA A 181 0.25 -16.02 4.73
N TRP A 182 0.36 -16.67 5.89
CA TRP A 182 1.45 -16.40 6.85
C TRP A 182 2.81 -16.85 6.33
N LEU A 183 2.89 -18.03 5.71
CA LEU A 183 4.14 -18.52 5.11
C LEU A 183 4.60 -17.65 3.94
N ASN A 184 3.69 -16.99 3.23
CA ASN A 184 4.05 -16.09 2.15
C ASN A 184 4.82 -14.84 2.64
N LEU A 185 4.70 -14.44 3.92
CA LEU A 185 5.52 -13.36 4.48
C LEU A 185 7.02 -13.67 4.51
N ILE A 186 7.38 -14.94 4.64
CA ILE A 186 8.77 -15.41 4.68
C ILE A 186 9.21 -16.00 3.33
N ASN A 187 8.38 -15.89 2.29
CA ASN A 187 8.70 -16.37 0.96
C ASN A 187 9.83 -15.49 0.35
N PRO A 188 10.99 -16.08 -0.02
CA PRO A 188 12.07 -15.34 -0.65
C PRO A 188 11.66 -14.61 -1.93
N ASP A 189 10.70 -15.15 -2.69
CA ASP A 189 10.23 -14.58 -3.95
C ASP A 189 9.64 -13.18 -3.79
N VAL A 190 9.07 -12.86 -2.63
CA VAL A 190 8.44 -11.56 -2.37
C VAL A 190 9.32 -10.61 -1.56
N SER A 191 10.49 -11.06 -1.12
CA SER A 191 11.35 -10.35 -0.18
C SER A 191 11.72 -8.93 -0.64
N THR A 192 12.03 -8.75 -1.91
CA THR A 192 12.41 -7.44 -2.46
C THR A 192 11.22 -6.49 -2.53
N ALA A 193 10.01 -6.99 -2.81
CA ALA A 193 8.79 -6.21 -2.78
C ALA A 193 8.35 -5.88 -1.36
N LEU A 194 8.49 -6.83 -0.42
CA LEU A 194 8.25 -6.62 1.01
C LEU A 194 9.14 -5.51 1.56
N LEU A 195 10.44 -5.55 1.24
CA LEU A 195 11.38 -4.51 1.64
C LEU A 195 11.01 -3.14 1.01
N ALA A 196 10.68 -3.11 -0.27
CA ALA A 196 10.27 -1.88 -0.95
C ALA A 196 9.01 -1.28 -0.32
N LEU A 197 7.99 -2.09 -0.04
CA LEU A 197 6.76 -1.66 0.62
C LEU A 197 7.00 -1.26 2.08
N PHE A 198 7.96 -1.87 2.76
CA PHE A 198 8.40 -1.43 4.09
C PHE A 198 9.00 -0.02 4.03
N VAL A 199 9.88 0.25 3.06
CA VAL A 199 10.46 1.60 2.85
C VAL A 199 9.38 2.62 2.45
N VAL A 200 8.46 2.26 1.56
CA VAL A 200 7.25 3.06 1.22
C VAL A 200 6.48 3.40 2.50
N GLY A 201 6.26 2.41 3.36
CA GLY A 201 5.58 2.57 4.63
C GLY A 201 6.30 3.52 5.59
N ILE A 202 7.63 3.46 5.64
CA ILE A 202 8.45 4.42 6.40
C ILE A 202 8.27 5.82 5.80
N ALA A 203 8.37 5.96 4.48
CA ALA A 203 8.27 7.26 3.81
C ALA A 203 6.93 7.95 4.10
N LEU A 204 5.81 7.24 3.96
CA LEU A 204 4.47 7.77 4.24
C LEU A 204 4.29 8.13 5.72
N ALA A 205 4.86 7.36 6.64
CA ALA A 205 4.83 7.65 8.08
C ALA A 205 5.74 8.84 8.45
N VAL A 206 6.88 9.01 7.79
CA VAL A 206 7.74 10.19 7.94
C VAL A 206 7.03 11.44 7.43
N ILE A 207 6.39 11.38 6.25
CA ILE A 207 5.55 12.46 5.72
C ILE A 207 4.46 12.80 6.73
N ARG A 208 3.69 11.80 7.18
CA ARG A 208 2.60 11.99 8.15
C ARG A 208 3.08 12.69 9.41
N THR A 209 4.25 12.34 9.92
CA THR A 209 4.77 12.84 11.19
C THR A 209 5.68 14.07 11.05
N SER A 210 5.86 14.58 9.83
CA SER A 210 6.61 15.82 9.59
C SER A 210 5.84 17.08 9.99
N GLY A 211 4.52 16.99 10.17
CA GLY A 211 3.66 18.07 10.63
C GLY A 211 2.32 17.59 11.20
N PRO A 212 1.57 18.45 11.91
CA PRO A 212 0.37 18.05 12.64
C PRO A 212 -0.79 17.61 11.75
N TYR A 213 -0.91 18.14 10.51
CA TYR A 213 -2.04 17.90 9.61
C TYR A 213 -1.64 17.27 8.27
N HIS A 214 -0.55 16.49 8.27
CA HIS A 214 0.06 15.96 7.04
C HIS A 214 -0.50 14.61 6.58
N LEU A 215 -1.58 14.09 7.18
CA LEU A 215 -2.21 12.86 6.70
C LEU A 215 -2.70 13.01 5.25
N GLY A 216 -3.20 14.19 4.88
CA GLY A 216 -3.59 14.49 3.50
C GLY A 216 -2.42 14.39 2.51
N ILE A 217 -1.19 14.71 2.92
CA ILE A 217 0.01 14.57 2.07
C ILE A 217 0.30 13.09 1.87
N SER A 218 0.24 12.28 2.93
CA SER A 218 0.43 10.83 2.82
C SER A 218 -0.62 10.20 1.91
N ILE A 219 -1.91 10.58 2.05
CA ILE A 219 -3.00 10.16 1.14
C ILE A 219 -2.65 10.51 -0.31
N GLY A 220 -2.32 11.77 -0.58
CA GLY A 220 -1.96 12.21 -1.91
C GLY A 220 -0.76 11.44 -2.46
N CYS A 221 0.32 11.34 -1.70
CA CYS A 221 1.57 10.69 -2.10
C CYS A 221 1.35 9.23 -2.45
N HIS A 222 0.65 8.50 -1.56
CA HIS A 222 0.29 7.12 -1.79
C HIS A 222 -0.60 6.97 -3.04
N ALA A 223 -1.63 7.81 -3.20
CA ALA A 223 -2.48 7.81 -4.39
C ALA A 223 -1.67 8.05 -5.68
N GLY A 224 -0.71 8.98 -5.65
CA GLY A 224 0.19 9.27 -6.77
C GLY A 224 1.07 8.09 -7.15
N TRP A 225 1.63 7.37 -6.17
CA TRP A 225 2.41 6.16 -6.42
C TRP A 225 1.55 5.03 -7.00
N VAL A 226 0.38 4.75 -6.42
CA VAL A 226 -0.52 3.72 -6.94
C VAL A 226 -1.01 4.07 -8.35
N PHE A 227 -1.32 5.34 -8.61
CA PHE A 227 -1.67 5.84 -9.93
C PHE A 227 -0.58 5.52 -10.97
N MET A 228 0.68 5.86 -10.67
CA MET A 228 1.80 5.61 -11.58
C MET A 228 2.05 4.11 -11.80
N ILE A 229 1.98 3.28 -10.75
CA ILE A 229 2.12 1.82 -10.88
C ILE A 229 1.00 1.23 -11.74
N LYS A 230 -0.24 1.65 -11.53
CA LYS A 230 -1.40 1.18 -12.32
C LYS A 230 -1.34 1.65 -13.77
N LEU A 231 -0.89 2.88 -14.02
CA LEU A 231 -0.64 3.36 -15.37
C LEU A 231 0.45 2.54 -16.05
N ASN A 232 1.59 2.29 -15.38
CA ASN A 232 2.64 1.46 -15.94
C ASN A 232 2.13 0.08 -16.31
N LYS A 233 1.34 -0.57 -15.44
CA LYS A 233 0.71 -1.87 -15.75
C LYS A 233 -0.29 -1.84 -16.90
N ALA A 234 -0.94 -0.71 -17.14
CA ALA A 234 -1.88 -0.57 -18.24
C ALA A 234 -1.18 -0.30 -19.58
N PHE A 235 -0.02 0.36 -19.53
CA PHE A 235 0.68 0.89 -20.70
C PHE A 235 1.89 0.04 -21.11
N CYS A 236 2.43 -0.74 -20.17
CA CYS A 236 3.66 -1.49 -20.32
C CYS A 236 3.49 -2.93 -19.82
N ASN A 237 4.21 -3.84 -20.47
CA ASN A 237 4.52 -5.16 -19.97
C ASN A 237 5.84 -5.14 -19.20
N THR A 238 6.00 -6.04 -18.23
CA THR A 238 7.28 -6.24 -17.55
C THR A 238 8.08 -7.34 -18.26
N ASP A 239 9.27 -7.00 -18.73
CA ASP A 239 10.19 -7.97 -19.31
C ASP A 239 11.08 -8.58 -18.22
N PHE A 240 10.68 -9.76 -17.73
CA PHE A 240 11.46 -10.53 -16.76
C PHE A 240 12.68 -11.23 -17.36
N GLN A 241 12.89 -11.15 -18.69
CA GLN A 241 14.12 -11.62 -19.36
C GLN A 241 15.19 -10.51 -19.46
N SER A 242 14.85 -9.27 -19.13
CA SER A 242 15.83 -8.18 -19.05
C SER A 242 16.93 -8.51 -18.04
N ASN A 243 18.19 -8.18 -18.38
CA ASN A 243 19.33 -8.28 -17.45
C ASN A 243 19.12 -7.48 -16.16
N TYR A 244 18.18 -6.53 -16.16
CA TYR A 244 17.86 -5.66 -15.03
C TYR A 244 16.56 -6.04 -14.32
N ALA A 245 15.94 -7.19 -14.65
CA ALA A 245 14.70 -7.65 -14.04
C ALA A 245 14.79 -7.80 -12.52
N PHE A 246 16.00 -8.02 -11.97
CA PHE A 246 16.23 -8.06 -10.52
C PHE A 246 15.88 -6.75 -9.80
N LEU A 247 15.80 -5.61 -10.50
CA LEU A 247 15.43 -4.32 -9.92
C LEU A 247 13.97 -4.26 -9.48
N VAL A 248 13.12 -5.12 -10.02
CA VAL A 248 11.68 -5.22 -9.73
C VAL A 248 11.34 -6.60 -9.17
N ASN A 249 10.11 -6.77 -8.72
CA ASN A 249 9.59 -8.05 -8.26
C ASN A 249 8.38 -8.48 -9.12
N SER A 250 8.16 -9.79 -9.25
CA SER A 250 7.01 -10.35 -9.96
C SER A 250 5.66 -10.03 -9.31
N TYR A 251 5.66 -9.51 -8.07
CA TYR A 251 4.50 -8.96 -7.38
C TYR A 251 3.72 -7.96 -8.24
N ASP A 252 4.39 -7.01 -8.89
CA ASP A 252 3.73 -6.00 -9.71
C ASP A 252 4.55 -5.44 -10.89
N GLY A 253 5.81 -5.86 -11.05
CA GLY A 253 6.69 -5.41 -12.12
C GLY A 253 7.28 -4.01 -11.95
N VAL A 254 7.07 -3.36 -10.81
CA VAL A 254 7.60 -2.02 -10.50
C VAL A 254 8.26 -1.98 -9.13
N ILE A 255 7.56 -2.47 -8.10
CA ILE A 255 8.00 -2.52 -6.72
C ILE A 255 9.10 -3.58 -6.59
N GLY A 256 10.21 -3.19 -5.96
CA GLY A 256 11.41 -4.02 -5.80
C GLY A 256 12.61 -3.20 -5.35
N TRP A 257 13.81 -3.68 -5.62
CA TRP A 257 15.06 -3.04 -5.20
C TRP A 257 15.17 -1.58 -5.64
N LEU A 258 14.77 -1.25 -6.88
CA LEU A 258 14.91 0.12 -7.38
C LEU A 258 14.07 1.12 -6.57
N VAL A 259 12.80 0.78 -6.28
CA VAL A 259 11.93 1.61 -5.44
C VAL A 259 12.48 1.71 -4.02
N ALA A 260 12.93 0.60 -3.44
CA ALA A 260 13.48 0.58 -2.09
C ALA A 260 14.70 1.53 -1.98
N ILE A 261 15.68 1.37 -2.87
CA ILE A 261 16.91 2.17 -2.88
C ILE A 261 16.57 3.65 -3.14
N TRP A 262 15.76 3.94 -4.15
CA TRP A 262 15.38 5.30 -4.51
C TRP A 262 14.71 6.05 -3.35
N LEU A 263 13.74 5.43 -2.67
CA LEU A 263 13.06 6.03 -1.54
C LEU A 263 13.96 6.13 -0.30
N MET A 264 14.84 5.15 -0.06
CA MET A 264 15.84 5.24 1.01
C MET A 264 16.80 6.42 0.81
N LEU A 265 17.24 6.65 -0.43
CA LEU A 265 18.08 7.81 -0.76
C LEU A 265 17.33 9.13 -0.50
N GLY A 266 16.09 9.25 -0.97
CA GLY A 266 15.25 10.43 -0.72
C GLY A 266 15.01 10.68 0.77
N LEU A 267 14.73 9.62 1.54
CA LEU A 267 14.58 9.69 2.99
C LEU A 267 15.87 10.09 3.68
N GLY A 268 17.01 9.51 3.29
CA GLY A 268 18.32 9.86 3.83
C GLY A 268 18.65 11.33 3.65
N ILE A 269 18.44 11.86 2.43
CA ILE A 269 18.62 13.29 2.12
C ILE A 269 17.71 14.16 2.98
N TYR A 270 16.42 13.81 3.08
CA TYR A 270 15.46 14.56 3.90
C TYR A 270 15.86 14.59 5.39
N LEU A 271 16.22 13.44 5.95
CA LEU A 271 16.63 13.34 7.35
C LEU A 271 17.95 14.06 7.62
N TYR A 272 18.90 14.02 6.68
CA TYR A 272 20.15 14.76 6.76
C TYR A 272 19.90 16.26 6.78
N ARG A 273 19.10 16.79 5.84
CA ARG A 273 18.76 18.21 5.78
C ARG A 273 18.08 18.72 7.04
N LYS A 274 17.25 17.88 7.69
CA LYS A 274 16.58 18.24 8.95
C LYS A 274 17.54 18.38 10.14
N ARG A 275 18.73 17.77 10.07
CA ARG A 275 19.76 17.88 11.13
C ARG A 275 20.65 19.10 10.97
N LEU A 276 20.65 19.77 9.82
CA LEU A 276 21.41 21.00 9.62
C LEU A 276 20.76 22.15 10.39
N PRO A 277 21.54 22.99 11.11
CA PRO A 277 21.01 24.21 11.70
C PRO A 277 20.52 25.13 10.57
N THR A 278 19.27 25.58 10.67
CA THR A 278 18.66 26.56 9.76
C THR A 278 19.21 27.95 10.01
#